data_AF-A0A8T6FUX8-F1
#
_entry.id   AF-A0A8T6FUX8-F1
#
_cell.length_a   1.000
_cell.length_b   1.000
_cell.length_c   1.000
_cell.angle_alpha   90.00
_cell.angle_beta   90.00
_cell.angle_gamma   90.00
#
_symmetry.space_group_name_H-M   'P 1'
#
loop_
_entity.id
_entity.type
_entity.pdbx_description
1 polymer ?
#
loop_
_entity_poly.entity_id
_entity_poly.type
_entity_poly.pdbx_seq_one_letter_code
_entity_poly.pdbx_strand_id
1 'polypeptide(L)'
;MLQSGDVAFSTIDNDAEMQVLAASTIVALFEEEGLATDTAALCVATGTFGDRAPEATPDLDSLAHDYLSRRAVSIRPHEEPLHTSALTPAQMGVGTKLSNQVEEALGQNDYAAAVTALNGAVSNLAKRLENVAASDVTARNQLVQSLAALSEENDILWWVINDYSRELSRPRGQASPQGLVLPSAYELASLVTHDVPPTASIEYLRHALASAEGEAPIQLTVAEAMEATTPDWRDSATAALPEEAPGHVLPLLAGLRIMGETPAAGDWNQALRDRTGLGADFADAPEEVGLQLLRELLLTRCLGNS
;
A
#
# COMPACT_ATOMS: atom_id res chain seq x y z
N MET A 1 -43.54 1.96 -21.75
CA MET A 1 -42.78 2.31 -22.98
C MET A 1 -41.41 2.76 -22.52
N LEU A 2 -40.45 1.83 -22.50
CA LEU A 2 -39.05 2.12 -22.22
C LEU A 2 -38.46 2.83 -23.45
N GLN A 3 -37.77 3.95 -23.23
CA GLN A 3 -37.04 4.65 -24.28
C GLN A 3 -36.06 3.67 -24.92
N SER A 4 -36.19 3.52 -26.24
CA SER A 4 -35.20 2.90 -27.12
C SER A 4 -33.86 3.58 -26.90
N GLY A 5 -32.89 2.83 -26.38
CA GLY A 5 -31.50 3.26 -26.27
C GLY A 5 -30.94 3.69 -27.63
N ASP A 6 -29.90 4.52 -27.59
CA ASP A 6 -29.18 4.95 -28.77
C ASP A 6 -28.64 3.74 -29.53
N VAL A 7 -29.04 3.59 -30.80
CA VAL A 7 -28.62 2.47 -31.66
C VAL A 7 -27.10 2.52 -31.93
N ALA A 8 -26.47 3.68 -31.75
CA ALA A 8 -25.01 3.83 -31.84
C ALA A 8 -24.26 3.31 -30.60
N PHE A 9 -24.95 3.15 -29.45
CA PHE A 9 -24.40 2.65 -28.19
C PHE A 9 -25.39 1.66 -27.55
N SER A 10 -25.58 0.50 -28.20
CA SER A 10 -26.35 -0.60 -27.62
C SER A 10 -25.65 -1.08 -26.34
N THR A 11 -26.29 -0.94 -25.18
CA THR A 11 -25.77 -1.42 -23.88
C THR A 11 -25.99 -2.92 -23.66
N ILE A 12 -26.39 -3.67 -24.69
CA ILE A 12 -26.60 -5.12 -24.64
C ILE A 12 -25.33 -5.75 -25.23
N ASP A 13 -24.63 -6.57 -24.43
CA ASP A 13 -23.38 -7.29 -24.75
C ASP A 13 -22.09 -6.43 -24.80
N ASN A 14 -22.04 -5.31 -24.09
CA ASN A 14 -20.85 -4.43 -24.03
C ASN A 14 -19.85 -4.78 -22.91
N ASP A 15 -19.92 -5.97 -22.32
CA ASP A 15 -19.07 -6.35 -21.18
C ASP A 15 -17.58 -6.24 -21.52
N ALA A 16 -17.18 -6.63 -22.74
CA ALA A 16 -15.80 -6.49 -23.21
C ALA A 16 -15.38 -5.02 -23.33
N GLU A 17 -16.24 -4.16 -23.89
CA GLU A 17 -15.97 -2.73 -24.02
C GLU A 17 -15.87 -2.05 -22.64
N MET A 18 -16.74 -2.44 -21.69
CA MET A 18 -16.69 -1.94 -20.32
C MET A 18 -15.43 -2.40 -19.59
N GLN A 19 -15.01 -3.66 -19.76
CA GLN A 19 -13.78 -4.17 -19.18
C GLN A 19 -12.56 -3.40 -19.70
N VAL A 20 -12.48 -3.16 -21.01
CA VAL A 20 -11.39 -2.38 -21.61
C VAL A 20 -11.43 -0.92 -21.12
N LEU A 21 -12.61 -0.31 -21.03
CA LEU A 21 -12.75 1.06 -20.50
C LEU A 21 -12.32 1.14 -19.03
N ALA A 22 -12.77 0.20 -18.19
CA ALA A 22 -12.40 0.12 -16.79
C ALA A 22 -10.88 -0.08 -16.62
N ALA A 23 -10.30 -1.03 -17.35
CA ALA A 23 -8.87 -1.28 -17.34
C ALA A 23 -8.07 -0.04 -17.80
N SER A 24 -8.49 0.63 -18.89
CA SER A 24 -7.83 1.85 -19.35
C SER A 24 -7.88 2.99 -18.32
N THR A 25 -8.96 3.07 -17.55
CA THR A 25 -9.13 4.04 -16.47
C THR A 25 -8.21 3.71 -15.29
N ILE A 26 -8.11 2.43 -14.93
CA ILE A 26 -7.19 1.96 -13.88
C ILE A 26 -5.73 2.21 -14.29
N VAL A 27 -5.37 1.94 -15.54
CA VAL A 27 -4.02 2.22 -16.04
C VAL A 27 -3.73 3.72 -16.03
N ALA A 28 -4.70 4.57 -16.39
CA ALA A 28 -4.54 6.01 -16.26
C ALA A 28 -4.35 6.45 -14.80
N LEU A 29 -5.01 5.79 -13.83
CA LEU A 29 -4.79 6.03 -12.40
C LEU A 29 -3.37 5.65 -11.95
N PHE A 30 -2.74 4.62 -12.54
CA PHE A 30 -1.36 4.20 -12.21
C PHE A 30 -0.29 5.24 -12.57
N GLU A 31 -0.64 6.27 -13.34
CA GLU A 31 0.22 7.45 -13.58
C GLU A 31 0.20 8.44 -12.41
N GLU A 32 -0.78 8.32 -11.51
CA GLU A 32 -0.93 9.15 -10.32
C GLU A 32 -0.43 8.41 -9.06
N GLU A 33 -0.11 9.19 -8.01
CA GLU A 33 0.23 8.66 -6.70
C GLU A 33 -0.85 9.00 -5.69
N GLY A 34 -1.18 8.04 -4.82
CA GLY A 34 -2.09 8.27 -3.70
C GLY A 34 -2.91 7.05 -3.34
N LEU A 35 -3.68 7.19 -2.25
CA LEU A 35 -4.45 6.10 -1.68
C LEU A 35 -5.41 5.43 -2.68
N ALA A 36 -6.07 6.22 -3.55
CA ALA A 36 -6.98 5.69 -4.56
C ALA A 36 -6.26 4.79 -5.58
N THR A 37 -5.07 5.20 -6.01
CA THR A 37 -4.26 4.40 -6.94
C THR A 37 -3.66 3.17 -6.25
N ASP A 38 -3.17 3.32 -5.02
CA ASP A 38 -2.68 2.21 -4.19
C ASP A 38 -3.78 1.15 -4.01
N THR A 39 -5.01 1.60 -3.71
CA THR A 39 -6.20 0.73 -3.59
C THR A 39 -6.52 0.04 -4.91
N ALA A 40 -6.55 0.77 -6.03
CA ALA A 40 -6.86 0.20 -7.34
C ALA A 40 -5.83 -0.86 -7.75
N ALA A 41 -4.54 -0.60 -7.52
CA ALA A 41 -3.47 -1.55 -7.83
C ALA A 41 -3.56 -2.81 -6.97
N LEU A 42 -3.86 -2.67 -5.66
CA LEU A 42 -4.13 -3.82 -4.79
C LEU A 42 -5.36 -4.60 -5.21
N CYS A 43 -6.45 -3.93 -5.59
CA CYS A 43 -7.67 -4.59 -6.09
C CYS A 43 -7.37 -5.44 -7.33
N VAL A 44 -6.56 -4.92 -8.27
CA VAL A 44 -6.13 -5.71 -9.43
C VAL A 44 -5.27 -6.89 -8.96
N ALA A 45 -4.18 -6.65 -8.24
CA ALA A 45 -3.23 -7.70 -7.85
C ALA A 45 -3.86 -8.82 -7.00
N THR A 46 -4.87 -8.49 -6.19
CA THR A 46 -5.59 -9.48 -5.37
C THR A 46 -6.72 -10.17 -6.14
N GLY A 47 -7.37 -9.45 -7.07
CA GLY A 47 -8.41 -9.98 -7.94
C GLY A 47 -7.88 -10.92 -9.02
N THR A 48 -6.63 -10.76 -9.43
CA THR A 48 -5.97 -11.57 -10.47
C THR A 48 -5.34 -12.85 -9.93
N PHE A 49 -5.28 -13.03 -8.61
CA PHE A 49 -4.66 -14.19 -7.98
C PHE A 49 -5.31 -15.52 -8.40
N GLY A 50 -4.50 -16.53 -8.67
CA GLY A 50 -4.95 -17.83 -9.16
C GLY A 50 -5.14 -17.86 -10.67
N ASP A 51 -6.10 -18.67 -11.14
CA ASP A 51 -6.44 -18.77 -12.56
C ASP A 51 -7.32 -17.60 -13.06
N ARG A 52 -7.36 -16.48 -12.33
CA ARG A 52 -8.30 -15.37 -12.54
C ARG A 52 -7.65 -14.24 -13.33
N ALA A 53 -7.22 -14.51 -14.56
CA ALA A 53 -6.64 -13.48 -15.42
C ALA A 53 -7.73 -12.68 -16.18
N PRO A 54 -7.62 -11.35 -16.30
CA PRO A 54 -8.51 -10.54 -17.12
C PRO A 54 -8.26 -10.82 -18.61
N GLU A 55 -9.20 -11.52 -19.25
CA GLU A 55 -9.07 -11.93 -20.66
C GLU A 55 -8.94 -10.73 -21.62
N ALA A 56 -9.68 -9.64 -21.36
CA ALA A 56 -9.69 -8.46 -22.20
C ALA A 56 -8.41 -7.60 -22.10
N THR A 57 -7.69 -7.68 -20.97
CA THR A 57 -6.51 -6.84 -20.68
C THR A 57 -5.45 -7.62 -19.91
N PRO A 58 -4.73 -8.54 -20.56
CA PRO A 58 -3.81 -9.47 -19.89
C PRO A 58 -2.65 -8.74 -19.20
N ASP A 59 -2.23 -7.58 -19.71
CA ASP A 59 -1.11 -6.81 -19.15
C ASP A 59 -1.46 -6.07 -17.85
N LEU A 60 -2.75 -5.94 -17.50
CA LEU A 60 -3.21 -5.15 -16.36
C LEU A 60 -2.61 -5.62 -15.04
N ASP A 61 -2.46 -6.94 -14.88
CA ASP A 61 -1.83 -7.54 -13.69
C ASP A 61 -0.37 -7.12 -13.54
N SER A 62 0.40 -7.20 -14.63
CA SER A 62 1.82 -6.80 -14.64
C SER A 62 1.97 -5.30 -14.33
N LEU A 63 1.11 -4.46 -14.88
CA LEU A 63 1.11 -3.01 -14.63
C LEU A 63 0.82 -2.67 -13.17
N ALA A 64 -0.11 -3.41 -12.54
CA ALA A 64 -0.41 -3.24 -11.11
C ALA A 64 0.78 -3.64 -10.24
N HIS A 65 1.46 -4.75 -10.55
CA HIS A 65 2.66 -5.18 -9.85
C HIS A 65 3.84 -4.20 -10.01
N ASP A 66 4.03 -3.67 -11.22
CA ASP A 66 5.04 -2.66 -11.50
C ASP A 66 4.75 -1.35 -10.74
N TYR A 67 3.48 -0.94 -10.69
CA TYR A 67 3.06 0.20 -9.88
C TYR A 67 3.37 -0.02 -8.40
N LEU A 68 2.88 -1.12 -7.81
CA LEU A 68 3.07 -1.42 -6.39
C LEU A 68 4.55 -1.50 -6.04
N SER A 69 5.37 -2.07 -6.92
CA SER A 69 6.82 -2.17 -6.71
C SER A 69 7.52 -0.81 -6.75
N ARG A 70 7.22 0.05 -7.74
CA ARG A 70 7.74 1.43 -7.78
C ARG A 70 7.29 2.24 -6.56
N ARG A 71 6.02 2.10 -6.18
CA ARG A 71 5.41 2.78 -5.04
C ARG A 71 6.02 2.33 -3.72
N ALA A 72 6.28 1.04 -3.55
CA ALA A 72 6.91 0.49 -2.37
C ALA A 72 8.31 1.06 -2.12
N VAL A 73 9.07 1.33 -3.20
CA VAL A 73 10.38 2.00 -3.14
C VAL A 73 10.22 3.49 -2.84
N SER A 74 9.26 4.17 -3.48
CA SER A 74 9.11 5.63 -3.31
C SER A 74 8.70 6.04 -1.90
N ILE A 75 7.88 5.23 -1.22
CA ILE A 75 7.45 5.49 0.16
C ILE A 75 8.47 5.04 1.22
N ARG A 76 9.49 4.26 0.82
CA ARG A 76 10.60 3.80 1.69
C ARG A 76 11.95 4.25 1.11
N PRO A 77 12.25 5.56 1.10
CA PRO A 77 13.49 6.06 0.52
C PRO A 77 14.70 5.63 1.36
N HIS A 78 15.62 4.86 0.76
CA HIS A 78 16.80 4.34 1.46
C HIS A 78 18.02 5.28 1.47
N GLU A 79 18.10 6.31 0.62
CA GLU A 79 19.42 6.91 0.33
C GLU A 79 19.54 8.43 0.24
N GLU A 80 18.47 9.24 0.28
CA GLU A 80 18.70 10.68 0.14
C GLU A 80 18.98 11.36 1.50
N PRO A 81 20.22 11.86 1.75
CA PRO A 81 20.44 12.72 2.89
C PRO A 81 19.52 13.93 2.75
N LEU A 82 18.74 14.21 3.79
CA LEU A 82 17.89 15.40 3.87
C LEU A 82 18.73 16.63 3.55
N HIS A 83 18.65 17.11 2.31
CA HIS A 83 19.29 18.33 1.87
C HIS A 83 18.49 19.51 2.42
N THR A 84 18.62 19.75 3.72
CA THR A 84 18.17 21.00 4.31
C THR A 84 19.09 22.08 3.77
N SER A 85 18.61 22.77 2.74
CA SER A 85 19.25 23.98 2.25
C SER A 85 19.08 25.05 3.32
N ALA A 86 19.93 25.04 4.35
CA ALA A 86 19.94 26.07 5.36
C ALA A 86 20.17 27.40 4.63
N LEU A 87 19.18 28.29 4.68
CA LEU A 87 19.31 29.63 4.15
C LEU A 87 20.43 30.32 4.93
N THR A 88 21.57 30.51 4.26
CA THR A 88 22.70 31.19 4.87
C THR A 88 22.34 32.66 5.13
N PRO A 89 22.93 33.32 6.14
CA PRO A 89 22.74 34.76 6.35
C PRO A 89 23.06 35.61 5.10
N ALA A 90 23.96 35.13 4.24
CA ALA A 90 24.28 35.74 2.95
C ALA A 90 23.12 35.67 1.94
N GLN A 91 22.34 34.58 1.94
CA GLN A 91 21.14 34.45 1.12
C GLN A 91 19.95 35.24 1.68
N MET A 92 19.97 35.57 2.98
CA MET A 92 18.97 36.43 3.59
C MET A 92 19.10 37.88 3.13
N GLY A 93 20.30 38.41 2.85
CA GLY A 93 20.52 39.62 2.04
C GLY A 93 19.82 40.93 2.45
N VAL A 94 19.07 40.96 3.57
CA VAL A 94 18.27 42.11 4.00
C VAL A 94 19.15 43.22 4.60
N GLY A 95 20.29 42.87 5.21
CA GLY A 95 21.07 43.83 5.99
C GLY A 95 21.72 44.97 5.20
N THR A 96 22.51 44.65 4.18
CA THR A 96 23.42 45.63 3.56
C THR A 96 22.82 46.39 2.36
N LYS A 97 21.86 45.80 1.64
CA LYS A 97 21.19 46.50 0.53
C LYS A 97 20.11 47.46 1.02
N LEU A 98 19.40 47.11 2.08
CA LEU A 98 18.36 47.95 2.65
C LEU A 98 18.94 49.19 3.34
N SER A 99 20.01 49.01 4.12
CA SER A 99 20.69 50.14 4.77
C SER A 99 21.11 51.19 3.76
N ASN A 100 21.70 50.76 2.64
CA ASN A 100 22.18 51.67 1.60
C ASN A 100 21.03 52.39 0.88
N GLN A 101 19.93 51.70 0.57
CA GLN A 101 18.77 52.31 -0.11
C GLN A 101 18.03 53.32 0.77
N VAL A 102 17.95 53.06 2.08
CA VAL A 102 17.32 53.98 3.05
C VAL A 102 18.23 55.17 3.34
N GLU A 103 19.54 54.94 3.54
CA GLU A 103 20.52 56.02 3.74
C GLU A 103 20.62 56.96 2.53
N GLU A 104 20.59 56.42 1.30
CA GLU A 104 20.62 57.22 0.07
C GLU A 104 19.36 58.07 -0.11
N ALA A 105 18.17 57.51 0.14
CA ALA A 105 16.90 58.24 0.08
C ALA A 105 16.81 59.35 1.15
N LEU A 106 17.28 59.07 2.38
CA LEU A 106 17.35 60.06 3.45
C LEU A 106 18.37 61.17 3.16
N GLY A 107 19.51 60.83 2.56
CA GLY A 107 20.53 61.80 2.12
C GLY A 107 20.03 62.77 1.05
N GLN A 108 18.98 62.39 0.30
CA GLN A 108 18.33 63.21 -0.72
C GLN A 108 17.06 63.93 -0.22
N ASN A 109 16.71 63.80 1.08
CA ASN A 109 15.42 64.25 1.65
C ASN A 109 14.18 63.64 0.96
N ASP A 110 14.32 62.49 0.28
CA ASP A 110 13.20 61.79 -0.34
C ASP A 110 12.61 60.75 0.63
N TYR A 111 11.78 61.24 1.55
CA TYR A 111 11.10 60.41 2.53
C TYR A 111 10.14 59.39 1.90
N ALA A 112 9.58 59.67 0.72
CA ALA A 112 8.68 58.76 0.03
C ALA A 112 9.43 57.54 -0.53
N ALA A 113 10.62 57.76 -1.09
CA ALA A 113 11.51 56.68 -1.51
C ALA A 113 11.98 55.82 -0.33
N ALA A 114 12.31 56.44 0.82
CA ALA A 114 12.72 55.72 2.02
C ALA A 114 11.60 54.80 2.57
N VAL A 115 10.36 55.30 2.63
CA VAL A 115 9.18 54.50 3.03
C VAL A 115 8.92 53.35 2.05
N THR A 116 9.07 53.60 0.75
CA THR A 116 8.91 52.56 -0.28
C THR A 116 9.96 51.45 -0.14
N ALA A 117 11.22 51.81 0.09
CA ALA A 117 12.31 50.85 0.32
C ALA A 117 12.06 50.00 1.58
N LEU A 118 11.61 50.64 2.67
CA LEU A 118 11.26 49.95 3.90
C LEU A 118 10.08 48.97 3.72
N ASN A 119 8.99 49.42 3.07
CA ASN A 119 7.84 48.57 2.77
C ASN A 119 8.21 47.39 1.87
N GLY A 120 9.05 47.62 0.86
CA GLY A 120 9.58 46.56 0.01
C GLY A 120 10.40 45.53 0.78
N ALA A 121 11.24 45.97 1.73
CA ALA A 121 11.99 45.06 2.59
C ALA A 121 11.12 44.27 3.54
N VAL A 122 10.11 44.89 4.16
CA VAL A 122 9.15 44.20 5.03
C VAL A 122 8.40 43.13 4.23
N SER A 123 7.92 43.46 3.02
CA SER A 123 7.27 42.49 2.14
C SER A 123 8.19 41.34 1.72
N ASN A 124 9.45 41.64 1.39
CA ASN A 124 10.44 40.62 1.05
C ASN A 124 10.80 39.72 2.24
N LEU A 125 10.87 40.29 3.45
CA LEU A 125 11.09 39.52 4.67
C LEU A 125 9.91 38.59 4.95
N ALA A 126 8.67 39.08 4.82
CA ALA A 126 7.47 38.27 4.98
C ALA A 126 7.46 37.06 4.02
N LYS A 127 7.70 37.27 2.72
CA LYS A 127 7.78 36.17 1.73
C LYS A 127 8.90 35.17 2.03
N ARG A 128 10.03 35.64 2.56
CA ARG A 128 11.15 34.76 2.93
C ARG A 128 10.82 33.93 4.17
N LEU A 129 10.14 34.52 5.16
CA LEU A 129 9.65 33.80 6.32
C LEU A 129 8.62 32.74 5.93
N GLU A 130 7.72 33.05 4.99
CA GLU A 130 6.78 32.07 4.41
C GLU A 130 7.52 30.92 3.74
N ASN A 131 8.55 31.20 2.92
CA ASN A 131 9.35 30.16 2.27
C ASN A 131 10.13 29.30 3.28
N VAL A 132 10.67 29.91 4.34
CA VAL A 132 11.34 29.18 5.43
C VAL A 132 10.35 28.27 6.15
N ALA A 133 9.16 28.78 6.50
CA ALA A 133 8.14 28.00 7.16
C ALA A 133 7.65 26.83 6.28
N ALA A 134 7.43 27.08 4.99
CA ALA A 134 7.07 26.03 4.03
C ALA A 134 8.17 24.96 3.92
N SER A 135 9.43 25.38 3.82
CA SER A 135 10.57 24.46 3.77
C SER A 135 10.74 23.64 5.05
N ASP A 136 10.49 24.24 6.22
CA ASP A 136 10.55 23.56 7.53
C ASP A 136 9.42 22.52 7.65
N VAL A 137 8.20 22.84 7.22
CA VAL A 137 7.09 21.89 7.17
C VAL A 137 7.41 20.71 6.25
N THR A 138 7.93 20.98 5.04
CA THR A 138 8.33 19.91 4.10
C THR A 138 9.41 19.03 4.70
N ALA A 139 10.47 19.61 5.28
CA ALA A 139 11.57 18.85 5.88
C ALA A 139 11.10 18.00 7.06
N ARG A 140 10.19 18.52 7.90
CA ARG A 140 9.60 17.75 9.01
C ARG A 140 8.77 16.58 8.49
N ASN A 141 7.94 16.79 7.47
CA ASN A 141 7.13 15.73 6.89
C ASN A 141 8.00 14.61 6.31
N GLN A 142 9.07 14.96 5.60
CA GLN A 142 10.05 13.99 5.08
C GLN A 142 10.74 13.21 6.21
N LEU A 143 11.11 13.88 7.30
CA LEU A 143 11.73 13.22 8.45
C LEU A 143 10.77 12.27 9.16
N VAL A 144 9.50 12.66 9.33
CA VAL A 144 8.46 11.79 9.92
C VAL A 144 8.24 10.55 9.04
N GLN A 145 8.14 10.73 7.71
CA GLN A 145 8.00 9.61 6.77
C GLN A 145 9.21 8.67 6.82
N SER A 146 10.43 9.22 6.84
CA SER A 146 11.67 8.42 6.93
C SER A 146 11.76 7.65 8.24
N LEU A 147 11.38 8.26 9.36
CA LEU A 147 11.33 7.58 10.66
C LEU A 147 10.28 6.47 10.69
N ALA A 148 9.11 6.68 10.07
CA ALA A 148 8.08 5.65 9.96
C ALA A 148 8.57 4.44 9.13
N ALA A 149 9.19 4.69 7.97
CA ALA A 149 9.78 3.64 7.15
C ALA A 149 10.88 2.86 7.90
N LEU A 150 11.79 3.55 8.58
CA LEU A 150 12.84 2.91 9.38
C LEU A 150 12.27 2.11 10.57
N SER A 151 11.20 2.61 11.21
CA SER A 151 10.52 1.89 12.28
C SER A 151 9.90 0.60 11.75
N GLU A 152 9.17 0.68 10.64
CA GLU A 152 8.57 -0.47 9.95
C GLU A 152 9.64 -1.52 9.62
N GLU A 153 10.75 -1.12 8.98
CA GLU A 153 11.85 -2.02 8.64
C GLU A 153 12.49 -2.67 9.86
N ASN A 154 12.73 -1.90 10.93
CA ASN A 154 13.29 -2.42 12.16
C ASN A 154 12.31 -3.41 12.84
N ASP A 155 11.02 -3.12 12.84
CA ASP A 155 10.00 -4.00 13.43
C ASP A 155 9.88 -5.30 12.63
N ILE A 156 9.92 -5.24 11.29
CA ILE A 156 9.98 -6.43 10.42
C ILE A 156 11.27 -7.21 10.67
N LEU A 157 12.42 -6.55 10.79
CA LEU A 157 13.70 -7.22 11.06
C LEU A 157 13.65 -7.97 12.40
N TRP A 158 13.15 -7.33 13.45
CA TRP A 158 12.96 -7.98 14.75
C TRP A 158 11.98 -9.15 14.67
N TRP A 159 10.90 -9.00 13.91
CA TRP A 159 9.96 -10.09 13.66
C TRP A 159 10.60 -11.26 12.94
N VAL A 160 11.44 -11.02 11.92
CA VAL A 160 12.18 -12.08 11.21
C VAL A 160 13.13 -12.80 12.17
N ILE A 161 13.92 -12.05 12.97
CA ILE A 161 14.96 -12.60 13.85
C ILE A 161 14.40 -13.35 15.07
N ASN A 162 13.29 -12.89 15.66
CA ASN A 162 12.78 -13.42 16.94
C ASN A 162 12.24 -14.86 16.87
N ASP A 163 12.08 -15.40 15.67
CA ASP A 163 11.67 -16.79 15.40
C ASP A 163 10.43 -17.29 16.17
N TYR A 164 9.51 -16.37 16.45
CA TYR A 164 8.30 -16.63 17.24
C TYR A 164 7.09 -16.04 16.53
N SER A 165 6.02 -16.83 16.41
CA SER A 165 4.74 -16.37 15.88
C SER A 165 3.84 -15.93 17.04
N ARG A 166 3.40 -14.67 16.98
CA ARG A 166 2.44 -14.07 17.91
C ARG A 166 1.05 -14.66 17.71
N GLU A 167 0.63 -14.84 16.45
CA GLU A 167 -0.67 -15.38 16.08
C GLU A 167 -0.84 -16.82 16.54
N LEU A 168 0.23 -17.62 16.47
CA LEU A 168 0.23 -19.00 16.93
C LEU A 168 0.67 -19.16 18.40
N SER A 169 1.13 -18.08 19.03
CA SER A 169 1.65 -18.06 20.41
C SER A 169 2.72 -19.13 20.69
N ARG A 170 3.59 -19.41 19.70
CA ARG A 170 4.67 -20.41 19.80
C ARG A 170 5.86 -20.11 18.89
N PRO A 171 7.04 -20.70 19.15
CA PRO A 171 8.17 -20.64 18.21
C PRO A 171 7.78 -21.17 16.82
N ARG A 172 8.30 -20.56 15.75
CA ARG A 172 7.98 -20.97 14.37
C ARG A 172 8.43 -22.39 14.07
N GLY A 173 9.55 -22.82 14.64
CA GLY A 173 10.04 -24.21 14.57
C GLY A 173 9.19 -25.27 15.26
N GLN A 174 8.00 -24.92 15.78
CA GLN A 174 6.99 -25.85 16.31
C GLN A 174 5.68 -25.81 15.52
N ALA A 175 5.65 -25.07 14.40
CA ALA A 175 4.51 -24.97 13.51
C ALA A 175 4.85 -25.70 12.20
N SER A 176 3.86 -26.32 11.57
CA SER A 176 4.04 -26.86 10.23
C SER A 176 4.19 -25.69 9.23
N PRO A 177 4.94 -25.88 8.12
CA PRO A 177 5.09 -24.85 7.10
C PRO A 177 3.75 -24.35 6.58
N GLN A 178 2.79 -25.25 6.34
CA GLN A 178 1.44 -24.91 5.84
C GLN A 178 0.66 -24.05 6.83
N GLY A 179 0.71 -24.40 8.13
CA GLY A 179 0.01 -23.67 9.19
C GLY A 179 0.65 -22.33 9.52
N LEU A 180 1.84 -22.04 8.99
CA LEU A 180 2.59 -20.82 9.24
C LEU A 180 2.42 -19.77 8.12
N VAL A 181 2.00 -20.16 6.90
CA VAL A 181 1.85 -19.26 5.75
C VAL A 181 0.92 -18.09 6.03
N LEU A 182 -0.35 -18.38 6.33
CA LEU A 182 -1.37 -17.35 6.51
C LEU A 182 -1.14 -16.52 7.79
N PRO A 183 -0.80 -17.13 8.95
CA PRO A 183 -0.45 -16.35 10.14
C PRO A 183 0.77 -15.45 9.95
N SER A 184 1.80 -15.88 9.22
CA SER A 184 2.98 -15.03 8.97
C SER A 184 2.65 -13.83 8.10
N ALA A 185 1.82 -14.00 7.07
CA ALA A 185 1.32 -12.89 6.27
C ALA A 185 0.49 -11.91 7.10
N TYR A 186 -0.34 -12.42 8.00
CA TYR A 186 -1.12 -11.61 8.93
C TYR A 186 -0.25 -10.81 9.90
N GLU A 187 0.77 -11.46 10.50
CA GLU A 187 1.74 -10.79 11.34
C GLU A 187 2.50 -9.71 10.56
N LEU A 188 2.97 -10.02 9.36
CA LEU A 188 3.69 -9.07 8.51
C LEU A 188 2.80 -7.87 8.18
N ALA A 189 1.52 -8.08 7.84
CA ALA A 189 0.56 -7.00 7.57
C ALA A 189 0.42 -6.04 8.76
N SER A 190 0.47 -6.56 9.99
CA SER A 190 0.40 -5.74 11.21
C SER A 190 1.64 -4.87 11.45
N LEU A 191 2.77 -5.21 10.83
CA LEU A 191 4.03 -4.48 10.95
C LEU A 191 4.19 -3.44 9.84
N VAL A 192 3.58 -3.67 8.68
CA VAL A 192 3.62 -2.74 7.56
C VAL A 192 2.74 -1.52 7.88
N THR A 193 3.35 -0.35 7.96
CA THR A 193 2.68 0.93 8.28
C THR A 193 2.05 1.59 7.06
N HIS A 194 2.58 1.30 5.86
CA HIS A 194 2.09 1.84 4.60
C HIS A 194 1.14 0.91 3.87
N ASP A 195 0.24 1.46 3.06
CA ASP A 195 -0.80 0.71 2.35
C ASP A 195 -0.29 -0.19 1.22
N VAL A 196 1.00 -0.08 0.86
CA VAL A 196 1.63 -0.91 -0.16
C VAL A 196 2.63 -1.87 0.49
N PRO A 197 2.64 -3.16 0.10
CA PRO A 197 3.57 -4.14 0.67
C PRO A 197 5.04 -3.74 0.40
N PRO A 198 5.97 -4.03 1.32
CA PRO A 198 7.40 -3.90 1.05
C PRO A 198 7.83 -4.71 -0.18
N THR A 199 8.83 -4.22 -0.92
CA THR A 199 9.40 -4.96 -2.06
C THR A 199 10.00 -6.31 -1.66
N ALA A 200 10.53 -6.40 -0.44
CA ALA A 200 11.13 -7.61 0.11
C ALA A 200 10.11 -8.55 0.82
N SER A 201 8.80 -8.31 0.70
CA SER A 201 7.77 -9.12 1.38
C SER A 201 7.90 -10.62 1.13
N ILE A 202 8.20 -11.03 -0.10
CA ILE A 202 8.43 -12.44 -0.46
C ILE A 202 9.58 -13.03 0.36
N GLU A 203 10.71 -12.31 0.47
CA GLU A 203 11.88 -12.79 1.21
C GLU A 203 11.62 -12.82 2.72
N TYR A 204 10.87 -11.86 3.25
CA TYR A 204 10.45 -11.86 4.65
C TYR A 204 9.58 -13.07 4.98
N LEU A 205 8.61 -13.38 4.11
CA LEU A 205 7.75 -14.56 4.25
C LEU A 205 8.56 -15.85 4.09
N ARG A 206 9.42 -15.94 3.08
CA ARG A 206 10.30 -17.09 2.86
C ARG A 206 11.19 -17.36 4.06
N HIS A 207 11.77 -16.32 4.66
CA HIS A 207 12.57 -16.47 5.87
C HIS A 207 11.73 -16.94 7.07
N ALA A 208 10.52 -16.40 7.26
CA ALA A 208 9.63 -16.85 8.33
C ALA A 208 9.25 -18.33 8.18
N LEU A 209 9.01 -18.78 6.93
CA LEU A 209 8.67 -20.17 6.61
C LEU A 209 9.86 -21.13 6.71
N ALA A 210 11.08 -20.66 6.42
CA ALA A 210 12.29 -21.47 6.55
C ALA A 210 12.58 -21.92 7.99
N SER A 211 12.01 -21.21 8.98
CA SER A 211 12.10 -21.58 10.40
C SER A 211 11.08 -22.64 10.84
N ALA A 212 10.14 -23.06 9.99
CA ALA A 212 9.09 -24.00 10.36
C ALA A 212 9.61 -25.41 10.69
N GLU A 213 8.78 -26.22 11.35
CA GLU A 213 9.09 -27.62 11.63
C GLU A 213 8.97 -28.46 10.35
N GLY A 214 10.11 -28.79 9.75
CA GLY A 214 10.19 -29.66 8.57
C GLY A 214 10.53 -28.92 7.28
N GLU A 215 10.47 -29.64 6.15
CA GLU A 215 10.72 -29.04 4.84
C GLU A 215 9.45 -28.36 4.32
N ALA A 216 9.57 -27.08 3.95
CA ALA A 216 8.49 -26.36 3.29
C ALA A 216 8.17 -27.02 1.93
N PRO A 217 6.88 -27.21 1.59
CA PRO A 217 6.52 -27.75 0.30
C PRO A 217 6.89 -26.76 -0.80
N ILE A 218 7.23 -27.27 -1.99
CA ILE A 218 7.53 -26.43 -3.17
C ILE A 218 6.27 -25.69 -3.63
N GLN A 219 5.12 -26.34 -3.53
CA GLN A 219 3.81 -25.78 -3.83
C GLN A 219 2.85 -26.10 -2.70
N LEU A 220 1.97 -25.16 -2.41
CA LEU A 220 0.93 -25.27 -1.41
C LEU A 220 -0.40 -24.91 -2.05
N THR A 221 -1.39 -25.79 -1.89
CA THR A 221 -2.75 -25.47 -2.33
C THR A 221 -3.42 -24.48 -1.39
N VAL A 222 -4.37 -23.70 -1.91
CA VAL A 222 -5.22 -22.82 -1.10
C VAL A 222 -5.95 -23.62 -0.02
N ALA A 223 -6.43 -24.82 -0.34
CA ALA A 223 -7.05 -25.74 0.60
C ALA A 223 -6.12 -26.10 1.77
N GLU A 224 -4.91 -26.57 1.47
CA GLU A 224 -3.94 -26.94 2.50
C GLU A 224 -3.55 -25.76 3.39
N ALA A 225 -3.38 -24.57 2.81
CA ALA A 225 -3.07 -23.35 3.56
C ALA A 225 -4.20 -22.98 4.53
N MET A 226 -5.46 -23.03 4.10
CA MET A 226 -6.62 -22.70 4.92
C MET A 226 -6.89 -23.78 5.98
N GLU A 227 -6.82 -25.05 5.61
CA GLU A 227 -7.08 -26.18 6.52
C GLU A 227 -6.04 -26.32 7.63
N ALA A 228 -4.80 -25.89 7.37
CA ALA A 228 -3.75 -25.89 8.38
C ALA A 228 -3.93 -24.81 9.48
N THR A 229 -4.89 -23.89 9.32
CA THR A 229 -5.20 -22.86 10.32
C THR A 229 -6.23 -23.33 11.35
N THR A 230 -6.16 -22.80 12.58
CA THR A 230 -7.12 -23.12 13.64
C THR A 230 -8.42 -22.32 13.47
N PRO A 231 -9.59 -22.87 13.85
CA PRO A 231 -10.86 -22.13 13.79
C PRO A 231 -10.81 -20.79 14.54
N ASP A 232 -10.30 -20.79 15.78
CA ASP A 232 -10.18 -19.58 16.61
C ASP A 232 -9.37 -18.47 15.92
N TRP A 233 -8.30 -18.85 15.21
CA TRP A 233 -7.49 -17.89 14.46
C TRP A 233 -8.24 -17.36 13.24
N ARG A 234 -8.97 -18.21 12.50
CA ARG A 234 -9.77 -17.78 11.34
C ARG A 234 -10.84 -16.77 11.74
N ASP A 235 -11.52 -17.02 12.84
CA ASP A 235 -12.54 -16.12 13.37
C ASP A 235 -11.92 -14.76 13.74
N SER A 236 -10.76 -14.77 14.40
CA SER A 236 -10.02 -13.54 14.73
C SER A 236 -9.55 -12.79 13.48
N ALA A 237 -8.95 -13.49 12.51
CA ALA A 237 -8.42 -12.90 11.29
C ALA A 237 -9.50 -12.30 10.38
N THR A 238 -10.73 -12.81 10.45
CA THR A 238 -11.88 -12.36 9.65
C THR A 238 -12.83 -11.43 10.39
N ALA A 239 -12.64 -11.21 11.69
CA ALA A 239 -13.52 -10.40 12.53
C ALA A 239 -13.65 -8.93 12.08
N ALA A 240 -12.60 -8.38 11.45
CA ALA A 240 -12.58 -7.01 10.97
C ALA A 240 -13.16 -6.85 9.54
N LEU A 241 -13.52 -7.95 8.87
CA LEU A 241 -14.05 -7.90 7.52
C LEU A 241 -15.48 -7.36 7.50
N PRO A 242 -15.82 -6.47 6.55
CA PRO A 242 -17.21 -6.12 6.28
C PRO A 242 -18.05 -7.36 5.96
N GLU A 243 -19.31 -7.37 6.39
CA GLU A 243 -20.25 -8.46 6.09
C GLU A 243 -20.36 -8.72 4.58
N GLU A 244 -20.33 -7.65 3.78
CA GLU A 244 -20.35 -7.68 2.31
C GLU A 244 -18.96 -7.53 1.67
N ALA A 245 -17.89 -8.01 2.32
CA ALA A 245 -16.55 -7.97 1.73
C ALA A 245 -16.54 -8.65 0.33
N PRO A 246 -16.01 -7.98 -0.71
CA PRO A 246 -16.07 -8.48 -2.09
C PRO A 246 -15.15 -9.68 -2.26
N GLY A 247 -15.73 -10.89 -2.31
CA GLY A 247 -14.98 -12.15 -2.39
C GLY A 247 -14.11 -12.28 -3.64
N HIS A 248 -14.44 -11.57 -4.73
CA HIS A 248 -13.62 -11.54 -5.94
C HIS A 248 -12.28 -10.80 -5.74
N VAL A 249 -12.23 -9.85 -4.80
CA VAL A 249 -11.05 -9.04 -4.54
C VAL A 249 -10.31 -9.53 -3.28
N LEU A 250 -11.02 -10.13 -2.33
CA LEU A 250 -10.45 -10.68 -1.09
C LEU A 250 -10.66 -12.19 -1.02
N PRO A 251 -10.13 -12.98 -1.98
CA PRO A 251 -10.46 -14.40 -2.10
C PRO A 251 -9.99 -15.25 -0.92
N LEU A 252 -8.81 -15.00 -0.34
CA LEU A 252 -8.32 -15.77 0.80
C LEU A 252 -9.07 -15.41 2.08
N LEU A 253 -9.26 -14.12 2.36
CA LEU A 253 -10.02 -13.66 3.51
C LEU A 253 -11.49 -14.10 3.44
N ALA A 254 -12.12 -14.03 2.27
CA ALA A 254 -13.45 -14.57 2.05
C ALA A 254 -13.49 -16.09 2.26
N GLY A 255 -12.47 -16.82 1.79
CA GLY A 255 -12.34 -18.26 1.98
C GLY A 255 -12.24 -18.66 3.45
N LEU A 256 -11.42 -17.97 4.24
CA LEU A 256 -11.32 -18.20 5.69
C LEU A 256 -12.67 -18.03 6.39
N ARG A 257 -13.44 -17.01 6.00
CA ARG A 257 -14.79 -16.78 6.54
C ARG A 257 -15.78 -17.88 6.12
N ILE A 258 -15.80 -18.24 4.84
CA ILE A 258 -16.65 -19.33 4.31
C ILE A 258 -16.36 -20.65 5.05
N MET A 259 -15.08 -20.92 5.31
CA MET A 259 -14.65 -22.11 6.03
C MET A 259 -15.11 -22.11 7.50
N GLY A 260 -15.14 -20.95 8.16
CA GLY A 260 -15.69 -20.81 9.52
C GLY A 260 -17.22 -20.98 9.56
N GLU A 261 -17.93 -20.50 8.53
CA GLU A 261 -19.39 -20.59 8.41
C GLU A 261 -19.88 -22.00 8.04
N THR A 262 -19.02 -22.83 7.42
CA THR A 262 -19.40 -24.12 6.84
C THR A 262 -18.80 -25.29 7.64
N PRO A 263 -19.59 -25.96 8.52
CA PRO A 263 -19.07 -26.99 9.41
C PRO A 263 -18.74 -28.35 8.74
N ALA A 264 -19.05 -28.56 7.45
CA ALA A 264 -18.75 -29.80 6.73
C ALA A 264 -17.54 -29.62 5.80
N ALA A 265 -16.48 -30.41 6.05
CA ALA A 265 -15.29 -30.48 5.19
C ALA A 265 -15.67 -31.02 3.80
N GLY A 266 -15.75 -30.14 2.80
CA GLY A 266 -16.11 -30.45 1.42
C GLY A 266 -17.02 -29.39 0.77
N ASP A 267 -17.98 -28.88 1.52
CA ASP A 267 -18.96 -27.90 1.00
C ASP A 267 -18.34 -26.49 0.82
N TRP A 268 -17.32 -26.18 1.63
CA TRP A 268 -16.66 -24.87 1.62
C TRP A 268 -15.82 -24.63 0.34
N ASN A 269 -15.27 -25.69 -0.28
CA ASN A 269 -14.48 -25.57 -1.51
C ASN A 269 -15.34 -25.10 -2.70
N GLN A 270 -16.55 -25.66 -2.82
CA GLN A 270 -17.49 -25.25 -3.85
C GLN A 270 -17.98 -23.82 -3.57
N ALA A 271 -18.30 -23.52 -2.31
CA ALA A 271 -18.71 -22.17 -1.90
C ALA A 271 -17.62 -21.12 -2.13
N LEU A 272 -16.34 -21.47 -1.93
CA LEU A 272 -15.20 -20.62 -2.27
C LEU A 272 -15.22 -20.31 -3.77
N ARG A 273 -15.24 -21.34 -4.62
CA ARG A 273 -15.21 -21.19 -6.07
C ARG A 273 -16.40 -20.35 -6.57
N ASP A 274 -17.59 -20.58 -6.04
CA ASP A 274 -18.80 -19.84 -6.43
C ASP A 274 -18.75 -18.36 -6.01
N ARG A 275 -18.16 -18.04 -4.84
CA ARG A 275 -18.13 -16.67 -4.30
C ARG A 275 -16.92 -15.84 -4.72
N THR A 276 -15.77 -16.47 -4.99
CA THR A 276 -14.50 -15.76 -5.25
C THR A 276 -13.94 -16.03 -6.64
N GLY A 277 -14.38 -17.11 -7.29
CA GLY A 277 -13.80 -17.64 -8.52
C GLY A 277 -12.49 -18.41 -8.31
N LEU A 278 -11.94 -18.46 -7.08
CA LEU A 278 -10.69 -19.14 -6.77
C LEU A 278 -10.94 -20.64 -6.52
N GLY A 279 -10.16 -21.49 -7.17
CA GLY A 279 -10.15 -22.92 -6.89
C GLY A 279 -9.40 -23.22 -5.59
N ALA A 280 -9.99 -24.04 -4.71
CA ALA A 280 -9.30 -24.53 -3.52
C ALA A 280 -8.07 -25.41 -3.87
N ASP A 281 -8.07 -25.99 -5.07
CA ASP A 281 -7.02 -26.80 -5.67
C ASP A 281 -5.90 -25.98 -6.34
N PHE A 282 -6.06 -24.66 -6.46
CA PHE A 282 -5.00 -23.79 -6.96
C PHE A 282 -3.77 -23.90 -6.06
N ALA A 283 -2.61 -24.14 -6.66
CA ALA A 283 -1.35 -24.36 -5.97
C ALA A 283 -0.29 -23.36 -6.44
N ASP A 284 0.39 -22.74 -5.49
CA ASP A 284 1.48 -21.80 -5.76
C ASP A 284 2.59 -21.94 -4.70
N ALA A 285 3.68 -21.22 -4.84
CA ALA A 285 4.70 -21.12 -3.83
C ALA A 285 4.10 -20.63 -2.50
N PRO A 286 4.45 -21.23 -1.34
CA PRO A 286 3.91 -20.83 -0.04
C PRO A 286 4.02 -19.33 0.25
N GLU A 287 5.14 -18.70 -0.11
CA GLU A 287 5.35 -17.27 0.07
C GLU A 287 4.46 -16.40 -0.82
N GLU A 288 4.04 -16.88 -2.00
CA GLU A 288 3.11 -16.17 -2.89
C GLU A 288 1.68 -16.23 -2.36
N VAL A 289 1.25 -17.38 -1.81
CA VAL A 289 -0.02 -17.51 -1.09
C VAL A 289 -0.03 -16.58 0.13
N GLY A 290 1.08 -16.49 0.86
CA GLY A 290 1.25 -15.53 1.95
C GLY A 290 1.21 -14.08 1.47
N LEU A 291 1.90 -13.75 0.38
CA LEU A 291 1.90 -12.41 -0.21
C LEU A 291 0.50 -11.98 -0.64
N GLN A 292 -0.29 -12.89 -1.20
CA GLN A 292 -1.68 -12.64 -1.54
C GLN A 292 -2.49 -12.23 -0.30
N LEU A 293 -2.39 -12.98 0.80
CA LEU A 293 -3.10 -12.61 2.03
C LEU A 293 -2.63 -11.26 2.58
N LEU A 294 -1.31 -11.00 2.54
CA LEU A 294 -0.76 -9.70 2.92
C LEU A 294 -1.41 -8.56 2.11
N ARG A 295 -1.51 -8.71 0.79
CA ARG A 295 -2.14 -7.71 -0.09
C ARG A 295 -3.62 -7.53 0.22
N GLU A 296 -4.34 -8.62 0.49
CA GLU A 296 -5.75 -8.55 0.90
C GLU A 296 -5.95 -7.79 2.22
N LEU A 297 -5.06 -8.00 3.20
CA LEU A 297 -5.09 -7.30 4.49
C LEU A 297 -4.73 -5.81 4.35
N LEU A 298 -3.79 -5.47 3.48
CA LEU A 298 -3.48 -4.07 3.20
C LEU A 298 -4.63 -3.40 2.45
N LEU A 299 -5.29 -4.12 1.55
CA LEU A 299 -6.46 -3.63 0.83
C LEU A 299 -7.65 -3.38 1.76
N THR A 300 -7.92 -4.26 2.73
CA THR A 300 -9.00 -4.01 3.70
C THR A 300 -8.74 -2.76 4.52
N ARG A 301 -7.48 -2.47 4.86
CA ARG A 301 -7.10 -1.22 5.51
C ARG A 301 -7.32 0.00 4.61
N CYS A 302 -6.99 -0.09 3.33
CA CYS A 302 -7.28 0.98 2.36
C CYS A 302 -8.78 1.29 2.29
N LEU A 303 -9.61 0.25 2.22
CA LEU A 303 -11.07 0.36 2.16
C LEU A 303 -11.70 0.84 3.47
N GLY A 304 -11.07 0.54 4.62
CA GLY A 304 -11.52 1.02 5.93
C GLY A 304 -11.13 2.48 6.22
N ASN A 305 -10.12 3.00 5.52
CA ASN A 305 -9.63 4.38 5.65
C ASN A 305 -10.25 5.37 4.64
N SER A 306 -11.09 4.89 3.71
CA SER A 306 -11.82 5.70 2.71
C SER A 306 -13.20 6.11 3.20
#